data_AF-A0A1G6IEB3-F1
#
_entry.id   AF-A0A1G6IEB3-F1
#
_cell.length_a   1.000
_cell.length_b   1.000
_cell.length_c   1.000
_cell.angle_alpha   90.00
_cell.angle_beta   90.00
_cell.angle_gamma   90.00
#
_symmetry.space_group_name_H-M   'P 1'
#
loop_
_entity.id
_entity.type
_entity.pdbx_description
1 polymer ?
#
loop_
_entity_poly.entity_id
_entity_poly.type
_entity_poly.pdbx_seq_one_letter_code
_entity_poly.pdbx_strand_id
1 'polypeptide(L)'
;MKMIRNLFLTLTAVAGVFTFVFGFKGETKAASSASSSIHKLKIDTVDGVKYSPDKHKQIVGIVIEINDQGERILGFSTQQKFEAYHQKTKKLLSNNTSPVDSLAKYNYFYEHTSNKGYGNFIQLESGKSNSSLSTGWNDRISAVGVAPESWVRLFKDSNYRGTWIQINNTALSGYKYKNLTDFSGWNDQTSSIQTGNYN
;
A
#
# COMPACT_ATOMS: atom_id res chain seq x y z
N MET A 1 48.74 -21.21 48.51
CA MET A 1 47.88 -22.41 48.38
C MET A 1 46.53 -21.89 47.90
N LYS A 2 46.08 -22.02 46.65
CA LYS A 2 46.21 -23.06 45.62
C LYS A 2 46.28 -22.36 44.24
N MET A 3 47.27 -22.73 43.43
CA MET A 3 47.42 -22.37 42.02
C MET A 3 46.54 -23.25 41.14
N ILE A 4 45.94 -22.69 40.08
CA ILE A 4 45.62 -23.36 38.80
C ILE A 4 45.72 -22.23 37.74
N ARG A 5 46.85 -21.95 37.08
CA ARG A 5 47.52 -22.61 35.93
C ARG A 5 46.63 -22.90 34.71
N ASN A 6 46.78 -22.00 33.73
CA ASN A 6 46.87 -22.14 32.27
C ASN A 6 45.87 -23.02 31.52
N LEU A 7 45.26 -22.45 30.47
CA LEU A 7 45.55 -22.90 29.10
C LEU A 7 45.24 -21.81 28.06
N PHE A 8 46.28 -21.30 27.42
CA PHE A 8 46.17 -20.61 26.13
C PHE A 8 45.85 -21.65 25.06
N LEU A 9 44.77 -21.43 24.29
CA LEU A 9 44.62 -22.05 22.98
C LEU A 9 44.38 -20.93 21.97
N THR A 10 45.47 -20.52 21.31
CA THR A 10 45.41 -19.79 20.05
C THR A 10 44.89 -20.73 18.98
N LEU A 11 43.64 -20.55 18.55
CA LEU A 11 43.14 -21.18 17.33
C LEU A 11 43.22 -20.16 16.20
N THR A 12 44.33 -20.22 15.47
CA THR A 12 44.50 -19.53 14.19
C THR A 12 43.65 -20.27 13.15
N ALA A 13 42.43 -19.79 12.89
CA ALA A 13 41.66 -20.22 11.73
C ALA A 13 41.81 -19.17 10.62
N VAL A 14 42.82 -19.37 9.77
CA VAL A 14 42.87 -18.79 8.42
C VAL A 14 42.03 -19.69 7.53
N ALA A 15 40.87 -19.21 7.08
CA ALA A 15 40.19 -19.80 5.93
C ALA A 15 39.16 -18.82 5.33
N GLY A 16 39.52 -18.25 4.18
CA GLY A 16 38.62 -17.97 3.07
C GLY A 16 37.57 -16.88 3.27
N VAL A 17 37.92 -15.64 2.89
CA VAL A 17 36.93 -14.68 2.38
C VAL A 17 36.35 -15.27 1.08
N PHE A 18 35.20 -15.94 1.17
CA PHE A 18 34.38 -16.22 0.00
C PHE A 18 33.51 -14.99 -0.28
N THR A 19 34.06 -14.02 -1.00
CA THR A 19 33.23 -13.07 -1.73
C THR A 19 32.52 -13.82 -2.84
N PHE A 20 31.27 -14.22 -2.61
CA PHE A 20 30.35 -14.56 -3.69
C PHE A 20 30.05 -13.28 -4.48
N VAL A 21 30.82 -13.04 -5.54
CA VAL A 21 30.37 -12.15 -6.62
C VAL A 21 29.36 -12.95 -7.42
N PHE A 22 28.07 -12.81 -7.12
CA PHE A 22 27.04 -13.23 -8.06
C PHE A 22 27.14 -12.34 -9.29
N GLY A 23 27.83 -12.85 -10.31
CA GLY A 23 27.70 -12.36 -11.67
C GLY A 23 26.31 -12.72 -12.20
N PHE A 24 25.29 -11.96 -11.80
CA PHE A 24 24.03 -11.96 -12.54
C PHE A 24 24.27 -11.25 -13.87
N LYS A 25 24.65 -12.03 -14.89
CA LYS A 25 24.30 -11.68 -16.28
C LYS A 25 22.83 -12.04 -16.48
N GLY A 26 21.98 -11.37 -15.71
CA GLY A 26 20.55 -11.33 -15.95
C GLY A 26 20.34 -10.38 -17.11
N GLU A 27 19.89 -10.91 -18.24
CA GLU A 27 19.28 -10.10 -19.28
C GLU A 27 18.30 -9.13 -18.60
N THR A 28 18.55 -7.83 -18.78
CA THR A 28 17.65 -6.80 -18.29
C THR A 28 16.33 -6.95 -19.04
N LYS A 29 15.42 -7.76 -18.50
CA LYS A 29 13.99 -7.52 -18.71
C LYS A 29 13.73 -6.18 -18.05
N ALA A 30 13.79 -5.13 -18.87
CA ALA A 30 13.33 -3.81 -18.49
C ALA A 30 11.97 -3.99 -17.82
N ALA A 31 11.85 -3.53 -16.57
CA ALA A 31 10.58 -3.32 -15.92
C ALA A 31 9.86 -2.19 -16.64
N SER A 32 9.24 -2.54 -17.77
CA SER A 32 8.24 -1.78 -18.51
C SER A 32 6.90 -2.41 -18.12
N SER A 33 5.90 -1.75 -17.53
CA SER A 33 5.55 -0.34 -17.54
C SER A 33 4.70 -0.03 -16.31
N ALA A 34 5.21 0.75 -15.35
CA ALA A 34 4.37 1.28 -14.27
C ALA A 34 3.50 2.47 -14.74
N SER A 35 3.70 2.95 -15.99
CA SER A 35 3.14 4.20 -16.50
C SER A 35 1.83 4.06 -17.28
N SER A 36 1.44 2.87 -17.76
CA SER A 36 0.29 2.73 -18.67
C SER A 36 -1.07 2.58 -17.98
N SER A 37 -1.09 2.33 -16.66
CA SER A 37 -2.30 1.97 -15.90
C SER A 37 -2.95 3.16 -15.16
N ILE A 38 -2.69 4.42 -15.50
CA ILE A 38 -3.23 5.54 -14.69
C ILE A 38 -4.09 6.52 -15.51
N HIS A 39 -4.21 6.31 -16.83
CA HIS A 39 -4.81 7.27 -17.76
C HIS A 39 -6.30 7.60 -17.53
N LYS A 40 -7.05 6.79 -16.78
CA LYS A 40 -8.47 7.06 -16.48
C LYS A 40 -8.70 7.94 -15.25
N LEU A 41 -7.68 8.08 -14.38
CA LEU A 41 -7.78 8.90 -13.18
C LEU A 41 -7.38 10.35 -13.49
N LYS A 42 -8.24 11.29 -13.13
CA LYS A 42 -7.88 12.72 -13.10
C LYS A 42 -7.01 12.98 -11.87
N ILE A 43 -5.71 12.74 -11.98
CA ILE A 43 -4.76 13.06 -10.92
C ILE A 43 -4.72 14.58 -10.75
N ASP A 44 -4.94 15.07 -9.53
CA ASP A 44 -4.88 16.49 -9.22
C ASP A 44 -3.44 16.96 -9.09
N THR A 45 -2.66 16.25 -8.28
CA THR A 45 -1.26 16.58 -8.01
C THR A 45 -0.37 15.35 -7.98
N VAL A 46 0.88 15.49 -8.37
CA VAL A 46 1.95 14.52 -8.10
C VAL A 46 2.98 15.19 -7.21
N ASP A 47 3.30 14.58 -6.08
CA ASP A 47 4.21 15.12 -5.06
C ASP A 47 3.83 16.55 -4.59
N GLY A 48 2.53 16.87 -4.58
CA GLY A 48 2.02 18.18 -4.19
C GLY A 48 2.05 19.25 -5.30
N VAL A 49 2.54 18.93 -6.50
CA VAL A 49 2.52 19.83 -7.66
C VAL A 49 1.44 19.42 -8.64
N LYS A 50 0.75 20.37 -9.27
CA LYS A 50 -0.30 20.09 -10.26
C LYS A 50 0.19 19.08 -11.31
N TYR A 51 -0.59 18.03 -11.52
CA TYR A 51 -0.23 16.97 -12.45
C TYR A 51 -0.06 17.50 -13.88
N SER A 52 0.93 16.94 -14.58
CA SER A 52 1.24 17.18 -15.98
C SER A 52 1.95 15.95 -16.51
N PRO A 53 1.45 15.31 -17.59
CA PRO A 53 2.06 14.10 -18.16
C PRO A 53 3.45 14.36 -18.74
N ASP A 54 3.79 15.62 -19.03
CA ASP A 54 5.13 15.99 -19.53
C ASP A 54 6.17 16.01 -18.42
N LYS A 55 5.77 16.40 -17.21
CA LYS A 55 6.66 16.53 -16.05
C LYS A 55 6.68 15.30 -15.16
N HIS A 56 5.59 14.57 -15.09
CA HIS A 56 5.40 13.44 -14.17
C HIS A 56 5.37 12.12 -14.96
N LYS A 57 6.56 11.66 -15.37
CA LYS A 57 6.73 10.44 -16.16
C LYS A 57 6.60 9.15 -15.36
N GLN A 58 6.67 9.24 -14.02
CA GLN A 58 6.60 8.09 -13.14
C GLN A 58 5.69 8.38 -11.96
N ILE A 59 4.76 7.46 -11.71
CA ILE A 59 3.91 7.43 -10.52
C ILE A 59 3.97 6.00 -9.99
N VAL A 60 4.43 5.86 -8.74
CA VAL A 60 4.57 4.56 -8.08
C VAL A 60 3.37 4.24 -7.18
N GLY A 61 2.57 5.24 -6.83
CA GLY A 61 1.33 5.03 -6.10
C GLY A 61 0.40 6.24 -6.10
N ILE A 62 -0.85 5.98 -5.76
CA ILE A 62 -1.96 6.95 -5.79
C ILE A 62 -2.68 6.91 -4.45
N VAL A 63 -2.97 8.08 -3.90
CA VAL A 63 -3.89 8.25 -2.77
C VAL A 63 -5.15 8.94 -3.27
N ILE A 64 -6.30 8.35 -2.95
CA ILE A 64 -7.61 8.94 -3.14
C ILE A 64 -8.10 9.40 -1.76
N GLU A 65 -8.14 10.71 -1.54
CA GLU A 65 -8.72 11.31 -0.34
C GLU A 65 -10.20 11.57 -0.57
N ILE A 66 -11.05 10.99 0.28
CA ILE A 66 -12.48 11.21 0.26
C ILE A 66 -12.87 11.82 1.61
N ASN A 67 -13.48 12.99 1.55
CA ASN A 67 -14.09 13.68 2.69
C ASN A 67 -15.48 14.19 2.30
N ASP A 68 -16.11 14.94 3.19
CA ASP A 68 -17.46 15.49 2.96
C ASP A 68 -17.47 16.61 1.92
N GLN A 69 -16.30 17.19 1.61
CA GLN A 69 -16.10 18.26 0.64
C GLN A 69 -15.78 17.75 -0.77
N GLY A 70 -15.49 16.44 -0.93
CA GLY A 70 -15.27 15.81 -2.22
C GLY A 70 -14.14 14.78 -2.26
N GLU A 71 -13.72 14.46 -3.48
CA GLU A 71 -12.64 13.52 -3.78
C GLU A 71 -11.42 14.28 -4.29
N ARG A 72 -10.22 13.92 -3.82
CA ARG A 72 -8.93 14.41 -4.32
C ARG A 72 -8.02 13.24 -4.65
N ILE A 73 -7.32 13.32 -5.77
CA ILE A 73 -6.44 12.25 -6.25
C ILE A 73 -4.99 12.74 -6.29
N LEU A 74 -4.16 12.14 -5.44
CA LEU A 74 -2.76 12.49 -5.25
C LEU A 74 -1.88 11.36 -5.80
N GLY A 75 -0.95 11.67 -6.69
CA GLY A 75 0.08 10.75 -7.15
C GLY A 75 1.41 10.97 -6.44
N PHE A 76 2.24 9.94 -6.42
CA PHE A 76 3.58 9.99 -5.83
C PHE A 76 4.61 9.40 -6.79
N SER A 77 5.69 10.14 -7.03
CA SER A 77 6.77 9.66 -7.92
C SER A 77 7.68 8.63 -7.25
N THR A 78 7.71 8.59 -5.91
CA THR A 78 8.56 7.68 -5.14
C THR A 78 7.86 7.22 -3.86
N GLN A 79 8.24 6.05 -3.35
CA GLN A 79 7.76 5.54 -2.07
C GLN A 79 8.08 6.50 -0.92
N GLN A 80 9.29 7.09 -0.91
CA GLN A 80 9.73 8.00 0.14
C GLN A 80 8.83 9.23 0.27
N LYS A 81 8.46 9.86 -0.85
CA LYS A 81 7.56 11.03 -0.84
C LYS A 81 6.17 10.67 -0.33
N PHE A 82 5.70 9.49 -0.70
CA PHE A 82 4.46 8.97 -0.16
C PHE A 82 4.52 8.74 1.34
N GLU A 83 5.55 8.06 1.86
CA GLU A 83 5.67 7.80 3.30
C GLU A 83 5.75 9.11 4.09
N ALA A 84 6.46 10.13 3.58
CA ALA A 84 6.50 11.45 4.19
C ALA A 84 5.10 12.10 4.27
N TYR A 85 4.30 12.00 3.20
CA TYR A 85 2.91 12.43 3.19
C TYR A 85 2.08 11.62 4.20
N HIS A 86 2.20 10.29 4.21
CA HIS A 86 1.41 9.40 5.06
C HIS A 86 1.65 9.67 6.56
N GLN A 87 2.91 9.85 6.97
CA GLN A 87 3.27 10.21 8.35
C GLN A 87 2.72 11.58 8.75
N LYS A 88 2.80 12.57 7.85
CA LYS A 88 2.23 13.90 8.09
C LYS A 88 0.70 13.82 8.29
N THR A 89 0.00 13.09 7.44
CA THR A 89 -1.46 12.93 7.51
C THR A 89 -1.89 12.20 8.77
N LYS A 90 -1.19 11.11 9.14
CA LYS A 90 -1.44 10.38 10.39
C LYS A 90 -1.30 11.28 11.61
N LYS A 91 -0.25 12.11 11.67
CA LYS A 91 -0.05 13.06 12.78
C LYS A 91 -1.15 14.14 12.84
N LEU A 92 -1.60 14.64 11.70
CA LEU A 92 -2.65 15.67 11.65
C LEU A 92 -4.00 15.14 12.12
N LEU A 93 -4.33 13.89 11.78
CA LEU A 93 -5.64 13.31 12.12
C LEU A 93 -5.67 12.77 13.56
N SER A 94 -4.59 12.14 14.04
CA SER A 94 -4.50 11.68 15.45
C SER A 94 -4.57 12.81 16.49
N ASN A 95 -4.26 14.05 16.11
CA ASN A 95 -4.37 15.21 17.00
C ASN A 95 -5.79 15.81 17.06
N ASN A 96 -6.70 15.38 16.19
CA ASN A 96 -8.04 15.98 16.02
C ASN A 96 -9.18 14.99 16.29
N THR A 97 -8.89 13.75 16.70
CA THR A 97 -9.90 12.70 16.90
C THR A 97 -10.31 12.58 18.36
N SER A 98 -11.62 12.58 18.60
CA SER A 98 -12.22 12.14 19.87
C SER A 98 -11.99 10.63 20.06
N PRO A 99 -12.00 10.10 21.30
CA PRO A 99 -11.88 8.65 21.53
C PRO A 99 -12.99 7.93 20.76
N VAL A 100 -12.61 7.17 19.73
CA VAL A 100 -13.57 6.51 18.85
C VAL A 100 -14.11 5.27 19.54
N ASP A 101 -15.20 5.46 20.28
CA ASP A 101 -16.08 4.36 20.66
C ASP A 101 -16.88 3.92 19.44
N SER A 102 -16.46 2.81 18.84
CA SER A 102 -17.26 1.95 17.95
C SER A 102 -17.63 2.49 16.55
N LEU A 103 -16.71 3.14 15.83
CA LEU A 103 -16.88 3.28 14.37
C LEU A 103 -16.52 1.98 13.64
N ALA A 104 -17.11 1.82 12.46
CA ALA A 104 -17.12 0.59 11.67
C ALA A 104 -15.72 -0.06 11.60
N LYS A 105 -15.58 -1.22 12.25
CA LYS A 105 -14.26 -1.85 12.42
C LYS A 105 -13.69 -2.43 11.13
N TYR A 106 -14.53 -2.69 10.14
CA TYR A 106 -14.16 -3.51 8.99
C TYR A 106 -14.16 -2.71 7.70
N ASN A 107 -13.19 -2.99 6.85
CA ASN A 107 -13.20 -2.60 5.45
C ASN A 107 -13.65 -3.81 4.63
N TYR A 108 -14.38 -3.56 3.56
CA TYR A 108 -14.93 -4.61 2.69
C TYR A 108 -14.25 -4.60 1.33
N PHE A 109 -13.98 -5.79 0.81
CA PHE A 109 -13.36 -6.00 -0.48
C PHE A 109 -14.23 -6.96 -1.27
N TYR A 110 -14.70 -6.50 -2.41
CA TYR A 110 -15.78 -7.12 -3.17
C TYR A 110 -15.25 -7.72 -4.46
N GLU A 111 -15.80 -8.88 -4.82
CA GLU A 111 -15.46 -9.60 -6.05
C GLU A 111 -15.90 -8.85 -7.31
N HIS A 112 -16.94 -8.04 -7.21
CA HIS A 112 -17.53 -7.35 -8.36
C HIS A 112 -17.71 -5.86 -8.09
N THR A 113 -17.82 -5.10 -9.18
CA THR A 113 -18.17 -3.68 -9.16
C THR A 113 -19.64 -3.47 -8.82
N SER A 114 -20.00 -2.28 -8.35
CA SER A 114 -21.37 -1.94 -7.92
C SER A 114 -22.44 -2.17 -8.99
N ASN A 115 -22.12 -1.93 -10.27
CA ASN A 115 -23.04 -2.12 -11.40
C ASN A 115 -23.36 -3.59 -11.72
N LYS A 116 -22.58 -4.54 -11.20
CA LYS A 116 -22.83 -5.98 -11.34
C LYS A 116 -23.46 -6.59 -10.07
N GLY A 117 -23.69 -5.76 -9.05
CA GLY A 117 -23.89 -6.21 -7.67
C GLY A 117 -22.55 -6.68 -7.10
N TYR A 118 -22.21 -6.25 -5.88
CA TYR A 118 -20.87 -6.44 -5.31
C TYR A 118 -20.39 -7.92 -5.18
N GLY A 119 -21.29 -8.90 -5.32
CA GLY A 119 -20.94 -10.32 -5.26
C GLY A 119 -20.46 -10.74 -3.87
N ASN A 120 -19.54 -11.70 -3.84
CA ASN A 120 -18.90 -12.13 -2.59
C ASN A 120 -17.97 -11.03 -2.06
N PHE A 121 -17.68 -11.09 -0.76
CA PHE A 121 -16.73 -10.18 -0.12
C PHE A 121 -15.86 -10.87 0.92
N ILE A 122 -14.69 -10.29 1.16
CA ILE A 122 -13.91 -10.47 2.38
C ILE A 122 -13.92 -9.18 3.16
N GLN A 123 -13.71 -9.31 4.47
CA GLN A 123 -13.57 -8.16 5.37
C GLN A 123 -12.22 -8.20 6.08
N LEU A 124 -11.66 -7.01 6.31
CA LEU A 124 -10.44 -6.85 7.08
C LEU A 124 -10.63 -5.72 8.09
N GLU A 125 -10.36 -6.01 9.36
CA GLU A 125 -10.43 -5.00 10.42
C GLU A 125 -9.40 -3.89 10.15
N SER A 126 -9.80 -2.63 10.32
CA SER A 126 -8.90 -1.49 10.16
C SER A 126 -7.73 -1.57 11.14
N GLY A 127 -6.52 -1.39 10.62
CA GLY A 127 -5.27 -1.60 11.36
C GLY A 127 -4.68 -3.00 11.20
N LYS A 128 -5.38 -3.91 10.50
CA LYS A 128 -4.84 -5.21 10.10
C LYS A 128 -4.33 -5.16 8.66
N SER A 129 -3.49 -6.13 8.35
CA SER A 129 -2.90 -6.29 7.03
C SER A 129 -2.97 -7.75 6.60
N ASN A 130 -3.07 -7.97 5.30
CA ASN A 130 -2.97 -9.29 4.68
C ASN A 130 -1.83 -9.24 3.64
N SER A 131 -0.70 -9.88 3.96
CA SER A 131 0.50 -9.89 3.11
C SER A 131 0.36 -10.75 1.86
N SER A 132 -0.62 -11.66 1.80
CA SER A 132 -0.84 -12.51 0.63
C SER A 132 -2.29 -12.99 0.61
N LEU A 133 -3.07 -12.51 -0.36
CA LEU A 133 -4.41 -13.01 -0.56
C LEU A 133 -4.38 -14.50 -0.92
N SER A 134 -5.35 -15.24 -0.40
CA SER A 134 -5.52 -16.66 -0.75
C SER A 134 -5.75 -16.82 -2.25
N THR A 135 -5.48 -18.01 -2.80
CA THR A 135 -5.74 -18.33 -4.23
C THR A 135 -7.16 -17.99 -4.68
N GLY A 136 -8.16 -18.12 -3.78
CA GLY A 136 -9.55 -17.77 -4.08
C GLY A 136 -9.87 -16.28 -4.15
N TRP A 137 -8.93 -15.39 -3.82
CA TRP A 137 -9.13 -13.93 -3.75
C TRP A 137 -8.02 -13.11 -4.41
N ASN A 138 -6.85 -13.71 -4.67
CA ASN A 138 -5.78 -13.07 -5.40
C ASN A 138 -6.28 -12.58 -6.75
N ASP A 139 -6.07 -11.30 -7.05
CA ASP A 139 -6.47 -10.70 -8.32
C ASP A 139 -7.98 -10.84 -8.61
N ARG A 140 -8.83 -10.73 -7.59
CA ARG A 140 -10.31 -10.79 -7.75
C ARG A 140 -11.07 -9.61 -7.16
N ILE A 141 -10.37 -8.68 -6.50
CA ILE A 141 -11.02 -7.54 -5.89
C ILE A 141 -11.33 -6.52 -6.99
N SER A 142 -12.61 -6.17 -7.11
CA SER A 142 -13.14 -5.23 -8.10
C SER A 142 -13.78 -3.99 -7.47
N ALA A 143 -14.12 -4.01 -6.17
CA ALA A 143 -14.56 -2.83 -5.44
C ALA A 143 -14.17 -2.89 -3.97
N VAL A 144 -14.15 -1.74 -3.30
CA VAL A 144 -13.88 -1.64 -1.87
C VAL A 144 -14.88 -0.72 -1.17
N GLY A 145 -15.19 -1.06 0.09
CA GLY A 145 -15.88 -0.20 1.03
C GLY A 145 -14.95 0.14 2.18
N VAL A 146 -14.57 1.42 2.30
CA VAL A 146 -13.63 1.91 3.32
C VAL A 146 -14.41 2.48 4.51
N ALA A 147 -14.11 1.97 5.70
CA ALA A 147 -14.75 2.42 6.93
C ALA A 147 -14.52 3.92 7.21
N PRO A 148 -15.38 4.58 8.00
CA PRO A 148 -15.13 5.95 8.48
C PRO A 148 -13.79 6.05 9.21
N GLU A 149 -13.13 7.20 9.08
CA GLU A 149 -11.84 7.52 9.73
C GLU A 149 -10.74 6.44 9.52
N SER A 150 -10.77 5.79 8.36
CA SER A 150 -9.85 4.71 8.01
C SER A 150 -9.22 4.88 6.64
N TRP A 151 -8.25 4.04 6.34
CA TRP A 151 -7.66 3.92 5.02
C TRP A 151 -7.41 2.46 4.67
N VAL A 152 -7.46 2.20 3.36
CA VAL A 152 -7.16 0.91 2.74
C VAL A 152 -6.10 1.14 1.67
N ARG A 153 -5.03 0.36 1.71
CA ARG A 153 -3.98 0.33 0.69
C ARG A 153 -3.94 -1.04 0.04
N LEU A 154 -4.12 -1.07 -1.28
CA LEU A 154 -4.08 -2.26 -2.12
C LEU A 154 -2.77 -2.29 -2.89
N PHE A 155 -2.16 -3.46 -2.99
CA PHE A 155 -0.90 -3.67 -3.68
C PHE A 155 -1.07 -4.70 -4.80
N LYS A 156 -0.40 -4.46 -5.93
CA LYS A 156 -0.39 -5.41 -7.04
C LYS A 156 0.31 -6.72 -6.71
N ASP A 157 1.35 -6.66 -5.88
CA ASP A 157 2.14 -7.83 -5.53
C ASP A 157 1.93 -8.25 -4.07
N SER A 158 2.33 -9.48 -3.77
CA SER A 158 2.39 -9.98 -2.39
C SER A 158 3.46 -9.28 -1.56
N ASN A 159 3.27 -9.31 -0.25
CA ASN A 159 4.13 -8.71 0.77
C ASN A 159 4.26 -7.19 0.63
N TYR A 160 3.17 -6.52 0.23
CA TYR A 160 3.09 -5.05 0.17
C TYR A 160 4.05 -4.44 -0.86
N ARG A 161 4.19 -5.09 -2.02
CA ARG A 161 5.12 -4.71 -3.08
C ARG A 161 4.39 -4.27 -4.35
N GLY A 162 5.17 -3.73 -5.29
CA GLY A 162 4.68 -3.25 -6.56
C GLY A 162 3.95 -1.91 -6.47
N THR A 163 3.25 -1.56 -7.53
CA THR A 163 2.37 -0.39 -7.56
C THR A 163 1.25 -0.56 -6.53
N TRP A 164 0.84 0.54 -5.92
CA TRP A 164 -0.23 0.55 -4.93
C TRP A 164 -1.23 1.67 -5.16
N ILE A 165 -2.46 1.46 -4.69
CA ILE A 165 -3.46 2.51 -4.52
C ILE A 165 -3.92 2.54 -3.06
N GLN A 166 -4.11 3.74 -2.53
CA GLN A 166 -4.64 3.95 -1.19
C GLN A 166 -5.91 4.77 -1.27
N ILE A 167 -6.96 4.34 -0.58
CA ILE A 167 -8.22 5.07 -0.45
C ILE A 167 -8.37 5.47 1.01
N ASN A 168 -8.50 6.77 1.24
CA ASN A 168 -8.62 7.38 2.54
C ASN A 168 -10.07 7.84 2.72
N ASN A 169 -10.74 7.33 3.74
CA ASN A 169 -12.01 7.85 4.20
C ASN A 169 -11.76 8.68 5.46
N THR A 170 -11.77 9.99 5.30
CA THR A 170 -11.54 10.93 6.43
C THR A 170 -12.85 11.48 7.00
N ALA A 171 -14.00 11.02 6.48
CA ALA A 171 -15.30 11.38 7.04
C ALA A 171 -15.52 10.67 8.39
N LEU A 172 -16.16 11.38 9.32
CA LEU A 172 -16.51 10.87 10.66
C LEU A 172 -17.56 9.75 10.63
N SER A 173 -18.30 9.65 9.53
CA SER A 173 -19.34 8.63 9.37
C SER A 173 -19.54 8.22 7.91
N GLY A 174 -20.16 7.05 7.72
CA GLY A 174 -20.47 6.49 6.41
C GLY A 174 -19.27 5.81 5.72
N TYR A 175 -19.56 4.68 5.09
CA TYR A 175 -18.59 4.02 4.22
C TYR A 175 -18.40 4.80 2.93
N LYS A 176 -17.17 4.79 2.39
CA LYS A 176 -16.90 5.25 1.02
C LYS A 176 -16.61 4.05 0.14
N TYR A 177 -17.42 3.91 -0.90
CA TYR A 177 -17.33 2.82 -1.86
C TYR A 177 -16.63 3.28 -3.14
N LYS A 178 -15.71 2.46 -3.67
CA LYS A 178 -15.04 2.72 -4.95
C LYS A 178 -14.98 1.45 -5.79
N ASN A 179 -15.30 1.59 -7.07
CA ASN A 179 -15.05 0.56 -8.06
C ASN A 179 -13.60 0.66 -8.53
N LEU A 180 -12.87 -0.45 -8.53
CA LEU A 180 -11.48 -0.46 -8.95
C LEU A 180 -11.32 -0.30 -10.47
N THR A 181 -12.40 -0.47 -11.25
CA THR A 181 -12.47 -0.12 -12.68
C THR A 181 -12.36 1.38 -12.96
N ASP A 182 -12.51 2.23 -11.94
CA ASP A 182 -12.27 3.67 -12.07
C ASP A 182 -10.76 3.97 -12.16
N PHE A 183 -9.95 3.04 -11.66
CA PHE A 183 -8.50 3.06 -11.70
C PHE A 183 -8.05 2.22 -12.90
N SER A 184 -7.52 2.86 -13.93
CA SER A 184 -7.10 2.18 -15.16
C SER A 184 -6.20 0.98 -14.84
N GLY A 185 -6.45 -0.18 -15.44
CA GLY A 185 -5.60 -1.37 -15.24
C GLY A 185 -5.39 -1.85 -13.79
N TRP A 186 -6.29 -1.51 -12.84
CA TRP A 186 -6.23 -2.02 -11.46
C TRP A 186 -7.25 -3.13 -11.16
N ASN A 187 -8.40 -3.15 -11.85
CA ASN A 187 -9.44 -4.14 -11.56
C ASN A 187 -8.87 -5.57 -11.55
N ASP A 188 -9.15 -6.35 -10.52
CA ASP A 188 -8.68 -7.73 -10.42
C ASP A 188 -7.14 -7.82 -10.47
N GLN A 189 -6.45 -6.97 -9.71
CA GLN A 189 -4.98 -6.93 -9.63
C GLN A 189 -4.45 -6.90 -8.19
N THR A 190 -5.32 -7.01 -7.18
CA THR A 190 -4.86 -6.90 -5.78
C THR A 190 -4.36 -8.24 -5.29
N SER A 191 -3.13 -8.27 -4.77
CA SER A 191 -2.50 -9.46 -4.18
C SER A 191 -2.17 -9.30 -2.69
N SER A 192 -2.07 -8.07 -2.17
CA SER A 192 -1.93 -7.81 -0.72
C SER A 192 -2.58 -6.50 -0.28
N ILE A 193 -2.91 -6.40 1.00
CA ILE A 193 -3.74 -5.35 1.59
C ILE A 193 -3.13 -4.86 2.90
N GLN A 194 -3.08 -3.53 3.09
CA GLN A 194 -2.87 -2.91 4.39
C GLN A 194 -4.05 -2.00 4.72
N THR A 195 -4.41 -1.93 5.99
CA THR A 195 -5.45 -1.01 6.47
C THR A 195 -4.98 -0.29 7.72
N GLY A 196 -5.59 0.84 8.03
CA GLY A 196 -5.35 1.55 9.26
C GLY A 196 -6.47 2.51 9.61
N ASN A 197 -6.44 2.97 10.84
CA ASN A 197 -7.26 4.07 11.32
C ASN A 197 -6.40 5.33 11.44
N TYR A 198 -7.06 6.47 11.54
CA TYR A 198 -6.41 7.74 11.83
C TYR A 198 -6.32 8.08 13.32
N ASN A 199 -6.75 7.14 14.16
CA ASN A 199 -6.86 7.25 15.62
C ASN A 199 -5.71 6.50 16.28
#